data_AF-A0A401U096-F1
#
_entry.id   AF-A0A401U096-F1
#
_cell.length_a   1.000
_cell.length_b   1.000
_cell.length_c   1.000
_cell.angle_alpha   90.00
_cell.angle_beta   90.00
_cell.angle_gamma   90.00
#
_symmetry.space_group_name_H-M   'P 1'
#
loop_
_entity.id
_entity.type
_entity.pdbx_description
1 polymer ?
#
loop_
_entity_poly.entity_id
_entity_poly.type
_entity_poly.pdbx_seq_one_letter_code
_entity_poly.pdbx_strand_id
1 'polypeptide(L)'
;MYLDALLADQPLTGGLEPMLGTAHLRVLTVVGFPTATVPGILDDLNRLAFPYRWSTRALMLDRTDAVKLVTRIRRQWFAKRKSVAAILKEVMTNEASALLDTDAHNKAIDADAALQELGTDQIGEAFVTAT
;
A
#
# COMPACT_ATOMS: atom_id res chain seq x y z
N MET A 1 8.16 33.05 -15.66
CA MET A 1 9.03 31.87 -15.90
C MET A 1 9.24 31.21 -14.55
N TYR A 2 8.97 29.91 -14.42
CA TYR A 2 9.06 29.18 -13.16
C TYR A 2 10.48 28.64 -12.95
N LEU A 3 10.85 28.35 -11.69
CA LEU A 3 12.21 27.98 -11.28
C LEU A 3 12.67 26.65 -11.90
N ASP A 4 11.75 25.74 -12.16
CA ASP A 4 11.94 24.47 -12.87
C ASP A 4 12.51 24.67 -14.29
N ALA A 5 12.09 25.72 -15.00
CA ALA A 5 12.60 26.06 -16.33
C ALA A 5 14.02 26.66 -16.32
N LEU A 6 14.55 27.05 -15.15
CA LEU A 6 15.89 27.62 -14.98
C LEU A 6 16.87 26.64 -14.32
N LEU A 7 16.38 25.70 -13.50
CA LEU A 7 17.21 24.76 -12.75
C LEU A 7 17.41 23.42 -13.45
N ALA A 8 16.50 23.01 -14.33
CA ALA A 8 16.62 21.74 -15.04
C ALA A 8 17.71 21.82 -16.12
N ASP A 9 18.68 20.93 -16.04
CA ASP A 9 19.79 20.79 -16.99
C ASP A 9 19.52 19.72 -18.07
N GLN A 10 18.55 18.85 -17.82
CA GLN A 10 18.17 17.74 -18.70
C GLN A 10 16.66 17.72 -18.96
N PRO A 11 16.22 17.40 -20.19
CA PRO A 11 14.80 17.21 -20.48
C PRO A 11 14.27 15.93 -19.83
N LEU A 12 13.04 15.98 -19.31
CA LEU A 12 12.31 14.82 -18.81
C LEU A 12 11.24 14.42 -19.84
N THR A 13 11.43 13.30 -20.51
CA THR A 13 10.45 12.68 -21.40
C THR A 13 9.61 11.70 -20.59
N GLY A 14 8.29 11.87 -20.58
CA GLY A 14 7.35 10.94 -19.95
C GLY A 14 6.78 9.88 -20.90
N GLY A 15 5.67 9.25 -20.52
CA GLY A 15 4.96 8.28 -21.37
C GLY A 15 5.45 6.83 -21.19
N LEU A 16 5.37 6.03 -22.25
CA LEU A 16 5.68 4.59 -22.22
C LEU A 16 7.19 4.31 -22.12
N GLU A 17 8.02 5.23 -22.60
CA GLU A 17 9.48 5.14 -22.56
C GLU A 17 10.05 6.37 -21.86
N PRO A 18 9.93 6.48 -20.52
CA PRO A 18 10.38 7.66 -19.82
C PRO A 18 11.91 7.77 -19.85
N MET A 19 12.42 8.98 -20.07
CA MET A 19 13.84 9.28 -20.17
C MET A 19 14.19 10.60 -19.49
N LEU A 20 15.37 10.66 -18.87
CA LEU A 20 16.00 11.90 -18.39
C LEU A 20 17.25 12.15 -19.24
N GLY A 21 17.19 13.14 -20.13
CA GLY A 21 18.19 13.31 -21.18
C GLY A 21 18.27 12.06 -22.07
N THR A 22 19.42 11.38 -22.06
CA THR A 22 19.67 10.13 -22.80
C THR A 22 19.49 8.86 -21.96
N ALA A 23 19.19 8.98 -20.67
CA ALA A 23 19.05 7.84 -19.76
C ALA A 23 17.59 7.37 -19.66
N HIS A 24 17.35 6.06 -19.84
CA HIS A 24 16.04 5.48 -19.58
C HIS A 24 15.73 5.44 -18.08
N LEU A 25 14.53 5.88 -17.73
CA LEU A 25 14.01 5.77 -16.37
C LEU A 25 13.16 4.50 -16.23
N ARG A 26 13.28 3.85 -15.08
CA ARG A 26 12.43 2.74 -14.64
C ARG A 26 12.03 3.01 -13.19
N VAL A 27 10.76 2.76 -12.88
CA VAL A 27 10.20 2.96 -11.55
C VAL A 27 9.72 1.61 -11.04
N LEU A 28 10.14 1.25 -9.83
CA LEU A 28 9.71 0.05 -9.13
C LEU A 28 9.08 0.47 -7.82
N THR A 29 7.86 0.01 -7.53
CA THR A 29 7.16 0.32 -6.28
C THR A 29 7.09 -0.93 -5.42
N VAL A 30 7.44 -0.80 -4.14
CA VAL A 30 7.18 -1.85 -3.15
C VAL A 30 5.70 -1.81 -2.76
N VAL A 31 4.94 -2.82 -3.18
CA VAL A 31 3.48 -2.91 -2.95
C VAL A 31 3.10 -3.58 -1.63
N GLY A 32 4.07 -4.14 -0.91
CA GLY A 32 3.86 -4.77 0.38
C GLY A 32 5.18 -4.93 1.13
N PHE A 33 5.14 -4.70 2.44
CA PHE A 33 6.29 -4.93 3.31
C PHE A 33 6.25 -6.36 3.89
N PRO A 34 7.41 -6.95 4.19
CA PRO A 34 7.48 -8.24 4.85
C PRO A 34 6.85 -8.17 6.24
N THR A 35 6.36 -9.32 6.73
CA THR A 35 5.72 -9.44 8.05
C THR A 35 6.68 -9.21 9.23
N ALA A 36 7.98 -9.30 8.98
CA ALA A 36 9.04 -8.94 9.92
C ALA A 36 10.12 -8.15 9.18
N THR A 37 10.72 -7.19 9.87
CA THR A 37 11.81 -6.36 9.35
C THR A 37 13.06 -6.52 10.21
N VAL A 38 14.22 -6.34 9.59
CA VAL A 38 15.51 -6.25 10.26
C VAL A 38 16.25 -5.02 9.74
N PRO A 39 17.16 -4.41 10.54
CA PRO A 39 18.02 -3.34 10.04
C PRO A 39 18.75 -3.77 8.76
N GLY A 40 18.70 -2.93 7.72
CA GLY A 40 19.38 -3.21 6.46
C GLY A 40 18.70 -4.23 5.54
N ILE A 41 17.42 -4.55 5.74
CA ILE A 41 16.68 -5.51 4.88
C ILE A 41 16.68 -5.16 3.37
N LEU A 42 17.00 -3.91 3.01
CA LEU A 42 17.11 -3.45 1.63
C LEU A 42 18.54 -3.09 1.20
N ASP A 43 19.57 -3.49 1.97
CA ASP A 43 20.96 -3.08 1.72
C ASP A 43 21.50 -3.58 0.37
N ASP A 44 21.03 -4.74 -0.10
CA ASP A 44 21.41 -5.28 -1.40
C ASP A 44 21.03 -4.35 -2.57
N LEU A 45 20.03 -3.48 -2.41
CA LEU A 45 19.70 -2.46 -3.42
C LEU A 45 20.86 -1.46 -3.61
N ASN A 46 21.60 -1.14 -2.54
CA ASN A 46 22.76 -0.25 -2.61
C ASN A 46 23.91 -0.85 -3.45
N ARG A 47 23.89 -2.17 -3.71
CA ARG A 47 24.93 -2.89 -4.46
C ARG A 47 24.63 -3.06 -5.95
N LEU A 48 23.48 -2.55 -6.41
CA LEU A 48 23.10 -2.63 -7.82
C LEU A 48 24.11 -1.88 -8.69
N ALA A 49 24.42 -2.45 -9.86
CA ALA A 49 25.40 -1.90 -10.80
C ALA A 49 24.86 -0.70 -11.61
N PHE A 50 23.87 0.02 -11.08
CA PHE A 50 23.27 1.20 -11.70
C PHE A 50 22.79 2.19 -10.64
N PRO A 51 22.82 3.51 -10.93
CA PRO A 51 22.29 4.50 -10.01
C PRO A 51 20.78 4.36 -9.90
N TYR A 52 20.27 4.49 -8.68
CA TYR A 52 18.84 4.59 -8.41
C TYR A 52 18.58 5.69 -7.39
N ARG A 53 17.32 6.13 -7.32
CA ARG A 53 16.86 7.07 -6.33
C ARG A 53 15.73 6.44 -5.53
N TRP A 54 15.96 6.25 -4.23
CA TRP A 54 14.90 5.88 -3.31
C TRP A 54 14.06 7.10 -2.91
N SER A 55 12.75 6.94 -2.90
CA SER A 55 11.78 7.95 -2.50
C SER A 55 10.65 7.32 -1.70
N THR A 56 10.47 7.77 -0.47
CA THR A 56 9.32 7.43 0.36
C THR A 56 8.44 8.65 0.51
N ARG A 57 7.18 8.54 0.09
CA ARG A 57 6.21 9.65 0.10
C ARG A 57 4.95 9.22 0.82
N ALA A 58 4.43 10.10 1.67
CA ALA A 58 3.09 9.99 2.24
C ALA A 58 2.15 10.89 1.43
N LEU A 59 1.20 10.29 0.74
CA LEU A 59 0.18 11.01 -0.04
C LEU A 59 -1.04 11.18 0.86
N MET A 60 -1.24 12.38 1.38
CA MET A 60 -2.39 12.70 2.22
C MET A 60 -3.68 12.46 1.44
N LEU A 61 -4.54 11.58 1.94
CA LEU A 61 -5.81 11.27 1.30
C LEU A 61 -6.87 12.24 1.80
N ASP A 62 -7.80 12.60 0.92
CA ASP A 62 -9.06 13.15 1.40
C ASP A 62 -9.88 12.07 2.12
N ARG A 63 -10.86 12.51 2.92
CA ARG A 63 -11.70 11.61 3.72
C ARG A 63 -12.42 10.57 2.86
N THR A 64 -12.88 10.96 1.67
CA THR A 64 -13.68 10.10 0.81
C THR A 64 -12.83 8.96 0.27
N ASP A 65 -11.62 9.26 -0.17
CA ASP A 65 -10.68 8.28 -0.71
C ASP A 65 -10.07 7.41 0.40
N ALA A 66 -9.81 7.97 1.58
CA ALA A 66 -9.42 7.21 2.76
C ALA A 66 -10.47 6.16 3.13
N VAL A 67 -11.74 6.57 3.28
CA VAL A 67 -12.84 5.65 3.63
C VAL A 67 -13.00 4.54 2.58
N LYS A 68 -12.93 4.88 1.28
CA LYS A 68 -13.00 3.87 0.20
C LYS A 68 -11.85 2.87 0.29
N LEU A 69 -10.62 3.34 0.51
CA LEU A 69 -9.44 2.49 0.56
C LEU A 69 -9.48 1.56 1.77
N VAL A 70 -9.72 2.10 2.97
CA VAL A 70 -9.78 1.31 4.21
C VAL A 70 -10.94 0.31 4.17
N THR A 71 -12.10 0.69 3.62
CA THR A 71 -13.23 -0.24 3.43
C THR A 71 -12.86 -1.42 2.52
N ARG A 72 -12.08 -1.17 1.46
CA ARG A 72 -11.58 -2.22 0.56
C ARG A 72 -10.63 -3.15 1.31
N ILE A 73 -9.69 -2.61 2.07
CA ILE A 73 -8.73 -3.37 2.90
C ILE A 73 -9.47 -4.25 3.91
N ARG A 74 -10.43 -3.68 4.64
CA ARG A 74 -11.29 -4.41 5.58
C ARG A 74 -11.99 -5.59 4.92
N ARG A 75 -12.58 -5.38 3.73
CA ARG A 75 -13.28 -6.44 2.98
C ARG A 75 -12.31 -7.56 2.56
N GLN A 76 -11.10 -7.21 2.11
CA GLN A 76 -10.08 -8.18 1.73
C GLN A 76 -9.67 -9.06 2.91
N TRP A 77 -9.42 -8.46 4.08
CA TRP A 77 -9.07 -9.21 5.29
C TRP A 77 -10.24 -10.03 5.83
N PHE A 78 -11.47 -9.50 5.80
CA PHE A 78 -12.65 -10.26 6.21
C PHE A 78 -12.82 -11.55 5.40
N ALA A 79 -12.68 -11.46 4.08
CA ALA A 79 -12.80 -12.60 3.19
C ALA A 79 -11.72 -13.67 3.44
N LYS A 80 -10.57 -13.30 3.98
CA LYS A 80 -9.48 -14.23 4.32
C LYS A 80 -9.68 -14.96 5.65
N ARG A 81 -10.58 -14.49 6.54
CA ARG A 81 -10.77 -15.07 7.89
C ARG A 81 -11.29 -16.49 7.88
N LYS A 82 -12.10 -16.85 6.88
CA LYS A 82 -12.72 -18.19 6.75
C LYS A 82 -12.53 -18.67 5.32
N SER A 83 -12.22 -19.95 5.15
CA SER A 83 -12.20 -20.53 3.80
C SER A 83 -13.61 -20.49 3.19
N VAL A 84 -13.68 -20.37 1.86
CA VAL A 84 -14.98 -20.39 1.13
C VAL A 84 -15.79 -21.65 1.47
N ALA A 85 -15.11 -22.78 1.65
CA ALA A 85 -15.73 -24.04 2.07
C ALA A 85 -16.30 -23.98 3.50
N ALA A 86 -15.63 -23.31 4.43
CA ALA A 86 -16.12 -23.12 5.81
C ALA A 86 -17.35 -22.20 5.82
N ILE A 87 -17.35 -21.12 5.03
CA ILE A 87 -18.51 -20.21 4.91
C ILE A 87 -19.71 -20.96 4.32
N LEU A 88 -19.51 -21.75 3.26
CA LEU A 88 -20.57 -22.57 2.66
C LEU A 88 -21.11 -23.62 3.64
N LYS A 89 -20.23 -24.26 4.42
CA LYS A 89 -20.65 -25.22 5.44
C LYS A 89 -21.51 -24.55 6.50
N GLU A 90 -21.11 -23.40 7.03
CA GLU A 90 -21.90 -22.65 8.04
C GLU A 90 -23.30 -22.30 7.54
N VAL A 91 -23.43 -21.85 6.29
CA VAL A 91 -24.73 -21.51 5.70
C VAL A 91 -25.62 -22.75 5.55
N MET A 92 -25.03 -23.91 5.28
CA MET A 92 -25.77 -25.17 5.08
C MET A 92 -26.08 -25.89 6.40
N THR A 93 -25.21 -25.80 7.41
CA THR A 93 -25.32 -26.55 8.67
C THR A 93 -25.82 -25.70 9.84
N ASN A 94 -25.89 -24.37 9.70
CA ASN A 94 -26.22 -23.42 10.77
C ASN A 94 -25.35 -23.58 12.04
N GLU A 95 -24.19 -24.21 11.89
CA GLU A 95 -23.21 -24.45 12.94
C GLU A 95 -21.96 -23.63 12.61
N ALA A 96 -21.49 -22.82 13.56
CA ALA A 96 -20.28 -22.04 13.39
C ALA A 96 -19.05 -22.96 13.22
N SER A 97 -18.32 -22.79 12.13
CA SER A 97 -17.05 -23.47 11.87
C SER A 97 -15.97 -22.86 12.78
N ALA A 98 -15.25 -23.72 13.50
CA ALA A 98 -14.23 -23.32 14.49
C ALA A 98 -12.93 -22.78 13.88
N LEU A 99 -12.70 -22.97 12.58
CA LEU A 99 -11.45 -22.57 11.91
C LEU A 99 -11.55 -21.12 11.39
N LEU A 100 -11.06 -20.20 12.22
CA LEU A 100 -10.87 -18.79 11.90
C LEU A 100 -9.37 -18.51 11.77
N ASP A 101 -8.96 -17.88 10.67
CA ASP A 101 -7.63 -17.26 10.59
C ASP A 101 -7.62 -16.01 11.48
N THR A 102 -6.94 -16.12 12.62
CA THR A 102 -6.88 -15.08 13.65
C THR A 102 -6.13 -13.84 13.18
N ASP A 103 -5.13 -13.98 12.31
CA ASP A 103 -4.39 -12.83 11.77
C ASP A 103 -5.30 -12.01 10.85
N ALA A 104 -5.97 -12.67 9.90
CA ALA A 104 -6.93 -12.02 9.04
C ALA A 104 -8.09 -11.38 9.83
N HIS A 105 -8.47 -11.97 10.97
CA HIS A 105 -9.48 -11.38 11.84
C HIS A 105 -9.01 -10.10 12.51
N ASN A 106 -7.81 -10.12 13.10
CA ASN A 106 -7.19 -8.97 13.73
C ASN A 106 -7.00 -7.82 12.73
N LYS A 107 -6.55 -8.11 11.50
CA LYS A 107 -6.40 -7.10 10.44
C LYS A 107 -7.72 -6.47 10.00
N ALA A 108 -8.82 -7.23 10.04
CA ALA A 108 -10.12 -6.65 9.75
C ALA A 108 -10.63 -5.74 10.87
N ILE A 109 -10.36 -6.09 12.14
CA ILE A 109 -10.67 -5.25 13.31
C ILE A 109 -9.86 -3.95 13.27
N ASP A 110 -8.57 -4.05 12.94
CA ASP A 110 -7.68 -2.90 12.78
C ASP A 110 -8.21 -1.91 11.72
N ALA A 111 -8.62 -2.43 10.56
CA ALA A 111 -9.24 -1.61 9.52
C ALA A 111 -10.60 -1.01 9.94
N ASP A 112 -11.37 -1.69 10.82
CA ASP A 112 -12.59 -1.13 11.40
C ASP A 112 -12.29 0.02 12.37
N ALA A 113 -11.25 -0.11 13.20
CA ALA A 113 -10.81 0.96 14.10
C ALA A 113 -10.38 2.21 13.32
N ALA A 114 -9.59 2.05 12.25
CA ALA A 114 -9.20 3.15 11.38
C ALA A 114 -10.40 3.89 10.76
N LEU A 115 -11.47 3.17 10.37
CA LEU A 115 -12.71 3.80 9.90
C LEU A 115 -13.44 4.59 10.98
N GLN A 116 -13.39 4.15 12.24
CA GLN A 116 -13.98 4.88 13.37
C GLN A 116 -13.19 6.16 13.66
N GLU A 117 -11.86 6.09 13.64
CA GLU A 117 -10.97 7.23 13.82
C GLU A 117 -11.18 8.29 12.72
N LEU A 118 -11.26 7.88 11.45
CA LEU A 118 -11.66 8.74 10.33
C LEU A 118 -13.09 9.33 10.51
N GLY A 119 -13.94 8.67 11.28
CA GLY A 119 -15.28 9.13 11.64
C GLY A 119 -15.27 10.36 12.55
N THR A 120 -14.23 10.52 13.37
CA THR A 120 -14.10 11.60 14.36
C THR A 120 -13.76 12.96 13.78
N ASP A 121 -13.32 13.01 12.52
CA ASP A 121 -12.79 14.22 11.86
C ASP A 121 -11.54 14.85 12.52
N GLN A 122 -10.88 14.12 13.43
CA GLN A 122 -9.64 14.55 14.08
C GLN A 122 -8.38 13.95 13.45
N ILE A 123 -8.53 12.86 12.69
CA ILE A 123 -7.45 12.06 12.12
C ILE A 123 -7.66 11.92 10.61
N GLY A 124 -6.57 12.02 9.84
CA GLY A 124 -6.53 11.76 8.41
C GLY A 124 -5.60 10.58 8.09
N GLU A 125 -5.81 9.98 6.92
CA GLU A 125 -5.00 8.85 6.45
C GLU A 125 -4.09 9.27 5.31
N ALA A 126 -2.94 8.60 5.18
CA ALA A 126 -2.02 8.82 4.08
C ALA A 126 -1.68 7.51 3.37
N PHE A 127 -1.66 7.56 2.04
CA PHE A 127 -1.16 6.45 1.23
C PHE A 127 0.36 6.55 1.09
N VAL A 128 1.09 5.60 1.67
CA VAL A 128 2.55 5.57 1.59
C VAL A 128 3.01 4.86 0.33
N THR A 129 3.88 5.51 -0.44
CA THR A 129 4.57 4.93 -1.58
C THR A 129 6.07 4.85 -1.31
N ALA A 130 6.67 3.70 -1.62
CA ALA A 130 8.11 3.49 -1.58
C ALA A 130 8.57 3.06 -2.98
N THR A 131 9.32 3.95 -3.64
CA THR A 131 9.73 3.85 -5.06
C THR A 131 11.19 4.17 -5.25
#